data_AF-A0A850CCB9-F1
#
_entry.id   AF-A0A850CCB9-F1
#
_cell.length_a   1.000
_cell.length_b   1.000
_cell.length_c   1.000
_cell.angle_alpha   90.00
_cell.angle_beta   90.00
_cell.angle_gamma   90.00
#
_symmetry.space_group_name_H-M   'P 1'
#
loop_
_entity.id
_entity.type
_entity.pdbx_description
1 polymer ?
#
loop_
_entity_poly.entity_id
_entity_poly.type
_entity_poly.pdbx_seq_one_letter_code
_entity_poly.pdbx_strand_id
1 'polypeptide(L)'
;MPTDFGAPGAHLIGLVGAGIGPSLSPALHEREAHELGLRYQYRRLDLLDLGIGPDRVGDLLAAARLTGYTGLNVTHPVKQAVIAHLDSLSEEAAVLGAVNTVLFKGGKAVGYNTDASGFARSAMGGLAGARLDRVVLLGAGGAGAAVAHALLGIGAGHVQVLDLDADRSARLADAL
;
A
#
# COMPACT_ATOMS: atom_id res chain seq x y z
N MET A 1 4.10 3.81 -13.47
CA MET A 1 4.88 2.65 -12.98
C MET A 1 6.01 2.39 -13.97
N PRO A 2 7.27 2.30 -13.53
CA PRO A 2 8.36 1.90 -14.41
C PRO A 2 8.10 0.48 -14.95
N THR A 3 8.28 0.28 -16.26
CA THR A 3 8.09 -1.02 -16.94
C THR A 3 9.38 -1.82 -17.08
N ASP A 4 10.51 -1.27 -16.59
CA ASP A 4 11.82 -1.90 -16.69
C ASP A 4 12.27 -2.42 -15.31
N PHE A 5 12.02 -3.71 -15.12
CA PHE A 5 12.54 -4.54 -14.04
C PHE A 5 13.78 -5.26 -14.59
N GLY A 6 14.93 -4.60 -14.64
CA GLY A 6 16.15 -5.10 -15.28
C GLY A 6 16.48 -6.57 -14.93
N ALA A 7 16.79 -7.36 -15.98
CA ALA A 7 17.14 -8.79 -16.00
C ALA A 7 16.06 -9.77 -15.45
N PRO A 8 15.97 -11.02 -15.95
CA PRO A 8 15.04 -12.04 -15.43
C PRO A 8 15.51 -12.54 -14.04
N GLY A 9 15.31 -11.68 -13.04
CA GLY A 9 15.71 -11.89 -11.66
C GLY A 9 14.72 -12.78 -10.90
N ALA A 10 15.23 -13.48 -9.88
CA ALA A 10 14.35 -14.05 -8.87
C ALA A 10 13.84 -12.90 -7.97
N HIS A 11 12.55 -12.88 -7.71
CA HIS A 11 11.89 -11.91 -6.84
C HIS A 11 11.57 -12.57 -5.52
N LEU A 12 12.14 -12.05 -4.44
CA LEU A 12 11.70 -12.35 -3.09
C LEU A 12 10.92 -11.15 -2.57
N ILE A 13 9.65 -11.35 -2.26
CA ILE A 13 8.72 -10.32 -1.79
C ILE A 13 8.18 -10.70 -0.42
N GLY A 14 8.02 -9.71 0.46
CA GLY A 14 7.51 -9.92 1.82
C GLY A 14 6.17 -9.23 2.05
N LEU A 15 5.36 -9.71 3.00
CA LEU A 15 4.27 -8.97 3.63
C LEU A 15 4.59 -8.74 5.09
N VAL A 16 4.71 -7.48 5.48
CA VAL A 16 4.97 -7.06 6.86
C VAL A 16 3.68 -6.54 7.49
N GLY A 17 3.32 -7.05 8.66
CA GLY A 17 2.16 -6.64 9.43
C GLY A 17 1.91 -7.57 10.61
N ALA A 18 0.88 -7.31 11.41
CA ALA A 18 0.52 -8.16 12.54
C ALA A 18 -0.74 -8.97 12.24
N GLY A 19 -0.72 -10.28 12.52
CA GLY A 19 -1.88 -11.16 12.33
C GLY A 19 -2.25 -11.37 10.86
N ILE A 20 -1.23 -11.50 10.00
CA ILE A 20 -1.35 -11.55 8.53
C ILE A 20 -1.50 -12.97 7.97
N GLY A 21 -1.60 -13.98 8.82
CA GLY A 21 -1.84 -15.37 8.44
C GLY A 21 -2.97 -15.55 7.39
N PRO A 22 -4.16 -14.97 7.58
CA PRO A 22 -5.28 -15.10 6.64
C PRO A 22 -5.11 -14.38 5.29
N SER A 23 -4.03 -13.62 5.09
CA SER A 23 -3.84 -12.84 3.86
C SER A 23 -3.79 -13.72 2.61
N LEU A 24 -4.54 -13.31 1.58
CA LEU A 24 -4.56 -13.91 0.24
C LEU A 24 -3.47 -13.35 -0.68
N SER A 25 -2.79 -12.26 -0.31
CA SER A 25 -1.76 -11.62 -1.13
C SER A 25 -0.65 -12.59 -1.56
N PRO A 26 -0.13 -13.51 -0.72
CA PRO A 26 0.89 -14.44 -1.17
C PRO A 26 0.42 -15.32 -2.32
N ALA A 27 -0.78 -15.92 -2.20
CA ALA A 27 -1.33 -16.78 -3.24
C ALA A 27 -1.63 -16.00 -4.53
N LEU A 28 -2.17 -14.78 -4.41
CA LEU A 28 -2.43 -13.90 -5.55
C LEU A 28 -1.15 -13.61 -6.34
N HIS A 29 -0.10 -13.16 -5.65
CA HIS A 29 1.16 -12.77 -6.29
C HIS A 29 1.93 -13.97 -6.86
N GLU A 30 2.04 -15.07 -6.10
CA GLU A 30 2.75 -16.27 -6.58
C GLU A 30 2.03 -16.91 -7.77
N ARG A 31 0.68 -16.87 -7.80
CA ARG A 31 -0.08 -17.34 -8.96
C ARG A 31 0.19 -16.50 -10.20
N GLU A 32 0.06 -15.18 -10.12
CA GLU A 32 0.30 -14.30 -11.26
C GLU A 32 1.75 -14.42 -11.76
N ALA A 33 2.72 -14.48 -10.85
CA ALA A 33 4.11 -14.68 -11.21
C ALA A 33 4.36 -16.01 -11.94
N HIS A 34 3.69 -17.09 -11.53
CA HIS A 34 3.73 -18.37 -12.22
C HIS A 34 3.17 -18.26 -13.65
N GLU A 35 2.02 -17.61 -13.85
CA GLU A 35 1.44 -17.39 -15.19
C GLU A 35 2.36 -16.56 -16.10
N LEU A 36 3.12 -15.63 -15.51
CA LEU A 36 4.10 -14.79 -16.22
C LEU A 36 5.48 -15.44 -16.39
N GLY A 37 5.70 -16.66 -15.89
CA GLY A 37 6.99 -17.36 -15.96
C GLY A 37 8.10 -16.72 -15.11
N LEU A 38 7.74 -15.97 -14.07
CA LEU A 38 8.69 -15.29 -13.19
C LEU A 38 9.14 -16.20 -12.04
N ARG A 39 10.43 -16.17 -11.69
CA ARG A 39 10.93 -16.79 -10.46
C ARG A 39 10.54 -15.90 -9.28
N TYR A 40 9.52 -16.27 -8.53
CA TYR A 40 8.93 -15.39 -7.52
C TYR A 40 8.56 -16.17 -6.26
N GLN A 41 8.88 -15.60 -5.10
CA GLN A 41 8.44 -16.10 -3.79
C GLN A 41 7.87 -14.97 -2.97
N TYR A 42 6.76 -15.24 -2.29
CA TYR A 42 6.11 -14.31 -1.39
C TYR A 42 6.11 -14.86 0.04
N ARG A 43 6.65 -14.12 0.98
CA ARG A 43 6.80 -14.55 2.38
C ARG A 43 6.07 -13.63 3.33
N ARG A 44 5.45 -14.20 4.36
CA ARG A 44 4.84 -13.44 5.46
C ARG A 44 5.94 -13.16 6.49
N LEU A 45 6.04 -11.91 6.90
CA LEU A 45 6.90 -11.41 7.97
C LEU A 45 5.96 -10.87 9.06
N ASP A 46 5.29 -11.80 9.75
CA ASP A 46 4.28 -11.47 10.75
C ASP A 46 4.95 -10.97 12.03
N LEU A 47 4.61 -9.76 12.46
CA LEU A 47 5.15 -9.14 13.67
C LEU A 47 4.84 -9.96 14.93
N LEU A 48 3.68 -10.64 14.96
CA LEU A 48 3.27 -11.47 16.08
C LEU A 48 4.13 -12.74 16.17
N ASP A 49 4.35 -13.41 15.03
CA ASP A 49 5.17 -14.63 14.96
C ASP A 49 6.64 -14.32 15.28
N LEU A 50 7.11 -13.13 14.89
CA LEU A 50 8.46 -12.65 15.13
C LEU A 50 8.65 -12.05 16.54
N GLY A 51 7.58 -11.84 17.31
CA GLY A 51 7.64 -11.27 18.66
C GLY A 51 8.18 -9.84 18.71
N ILE A 52 7.93 -9.05 17.67
CA ILE A 52 8.43 -7.68 17.54
C ILE A 52 7.30 -6.65 17.47
N GLY A 53 7.54 -5.49 18.08
CA GLY A 53 6.60 -4.38 18.07
C GLY A 53 6.58 -3.62 16.73
N PRO A 54 5.50 -2.87 16.43
CA PRO A 54 5.40 -2.02 15.24
C PRO A 54 6.51 -0.96 15.12
N ASP A 55 7.03 -0.51 16.25
CA ASP A 55 8.14 0.44 16.39
C ASP A 55 9.47 -0.11 15.83
N ARG A 56 9.58 -1.43 15.68
CA ARG A 56 10.76 -2.13 15.14
C ARG A 56 10.69 -2.37 13.63
N VAL A 57 9.71 -1.80 12.92
CA VAL A 57 9.54 -2.01 11.47
C VAL A 57 10.79 -1.61 10.66
N GLY A 58 11.55 -0.61 11.11
CA GLY A 58 12.80 -0.22 10.46
C GLY A 58 13.85 -1.34 10.42
N ASP A 59 13.93 -2.16 11.46
CA ASP A 59 14.89 -3.27 11.52
C ASP A 59 14.50 -4.39 10.56
N LEU A 60 13.21 -4.67 10.43
CA LEU A 60 12.70 -5.60 9.42
C LEU A 60 12.99 -5.10 8.01
N LEU A 61 12.80 -3.81 7.75
CA LEU A 61 13.08 -3.21 6.46
C LEU A 61 14.56 -3.35 6.10
N ALA A 62 15.45 -3.07 7.07
CA ALA A 62 16.90 -3.23 6.91
C ALA A 62 17.28 -4.70 6.67
N ALA A 63 16.73 -5.64 7.46
CA ALA A 63 16.98 -7.07 7.30
C ALA A 63 16.49 -7.60 5.95
N ALA A 64 15.30 -7.20 5.51
CA ALA A 64 14.75 -7.58 4.21
C ALA A 64 15.66 -7.11 3.07
N ARG A 65 16.14 -5.86 3.15
CA ARG A 65 17.08 -5.30 2.17
C ARG A 65 18.41 -6.07 2.13
N LEU A 66 18.95 -6.46 3.28
CA LEU A 66 20.20 -7.24 3.38
C LEU A 66 20.04 -8.69 2.90
N THR A 67 18.85 -9.27 3.03
CA THR A 67 18.57 -10.68 2.69
C THR A 67 18.05 -10.87 1.27
N GLY A 68 18.09 -9.83 0.44
CA GLY A 68 17.80 -9.91 -0.99
C GLY A 68 16.32 -9.82 -1.35
N TYR A 69 15.47 -9.29 -0.45
CA TYR A 69 14.11 -8.91 -0.85
C TYR A 69 14.17 -7.81 -1.92
N THR A 70 13.33 -7.95 -2.93
CA THR A 70 13.20 -6.97 -4.02
C THR A 70 12.08 -5.96 -3.74
N GLY A 71 11.20 -6.27 -2.78
CA GLY A 71 10.15 -5.38 -2.32
C GLY A 71 9.36 -5.99 -1.17
N LEU A 72 8.52 -5.17 -0.53
CA LEU A 72 7.65 -5.56 0.56
C LEU A 72 6.27 -4.95 0.35
N ASN A 73 5.21 -5.70 0.62
CA ASN A 73 3.96 -5.12 1.05
C ASN A 73 3.98 -4.87 2.55
N VAL A 74 3.32 -3.79 2.96
CA VAL A 74 3.24 -3.33 4.34
C VAL A 74 1.76 -3.15 4.67
N THR A 75 1.33 -3.69 5.80
CA THR A 75 -0.06 -3.58 6.25
C THR A 75 -0.14 -3.13 7.70
N HIS A 76 -1.35 -3.10 8.25
CA HIS A 76 -1.59 -2.73 9.64
C HIS A 76 -0.69 -3.53 10.59
N PRO A 77 -0.12 -2.90 11.64
CA PRO A 77 -0.27 -1.50 12.04
C PRO A 77 0.83 -0.56 11.49
N VAL A 78 1.69 -1.01 10.57
CA VAL A 78 2.97 -0.32 10.28
C VAL A 78 2.98 0.55 9.01
N LYS A 79 1.83 0.73 8.33
CA LYS A 79 1.75 1.53 7.08
C LYS A 79 2.25 2.97 7.21
N GLN A 80 2.12 3.59 8.39
CA GLN A 80 2.62 4.95 8.64
C GLN A 80 4.05 4.91 9.20
N ALA A 81 4.29 4.03 10.18
CA ALA A 81 5.59 3.91 10.85
C ALA A 81 6.75 3.61 9.88
N VAL A 82 6.49 2.83 8.82
CA VAL A 82 7.52 2.49 7.83
C VAL A 82 8.10 3.72 7.11
N ILE A 83 7.34 4.82 7.00
CA ILE A 83 7.73 6.02 6.21
C ILE A 83 9.04 6.61 6.70
N ALA A 84 9.28 6.64 8.02
CA ALA A 84 10.49 7.19 8.62
C ALA A 84 11.78 6.42 8.23
N HIS A 85 11.64 5.26 7.61
CA HIS A 85 12.75 4.37 7.23
C HIS A 85 12.95 4.27 5.71
N LEU A 86 12.21 5.05 4.92
CA LEU A 86 12.27 5.01 3.45
C LEU A 86 13.13 6.16 2.90
N ASP A 87 13.80 5.93 1.78
CA ASP A 87 14.64 6.93 1.12
C ASP A 87 13.81 7.96 0.34
N SER A 88 12.61 7.56 -0.11
CA SER A 88 11.67 8.43 -0.84
C SER A 88 10.27 7.82 -0.88
N LEU A 89 9.28 8.64 -1.19
CA LEU A 89 7.88 8.25 -1.38
C LEU A 89 7.41 8.64 -2.78
N SER A 90 6.43 7.90 -3.31
CA SER A 90 5.59 8.41 -4.39
C SER A 90 4.75 9.60 -3.89
N GLU A 91 4.31 10.45 -4.81
CA GLU A 91 3.46 11.60 -4.49
C GLU A 91 2.19 11.17 -3.75
N GLU A 92 1.55 10.10 -4.21
CA GLU A 92 0.33 9.56 -3.60
C GLU A 92 0.59 9.04 -2.19
N ALA A 93 1.72 8.36 -1.97
CA ALA A 93 2.09 7.86 -0.65
C ALA A 93 2.41 9.00 0.33
N ALA A 94 3.00 10.10 -0.16
CA ALA A 94 3.28 11.30 0.62
C ALA A 94 1.99 12.02 1.02
N VAL A 95 1.07 12.23 0.08
CA VAL A 95 -0.25 12.86 0.35
C VAL A 95 -1.06 12.04 1.35
N LEU A 96 -1.11 10.71 1.17
CA LEU A 96 -1.87 9.82 2.05
C LEU A 96 -1.22 9.60 3.42
N GLY A 97 0.06 9.96 3.58
CA GLY A 97 0.83 9.67 4.79
C GLY A 97 0.87 8.18 5.13
N ALA A 98 0.79 7.29 4.13
CA ALA A 98 0.72 5.85 4.32
C ALA A 98 1.34 5.08 3.14
N VAL A 99 2.14 4.07 3.46
CA VAL A 99 2.80 3.18 2.49
C VAL A 99 2.29 1.76 2.68
N ASN A 100 1.86 1.12 1.59
CA ASN A 100 1.51 -0.30 1.57
C ASN A 100 2.46 -1.15 0.71
N THR A 101 3.37 -0.50 -0.03
CA THR A 101 4.28 -1.15 -0.97
C THR A 101 5.64 -0.46 -0.93
N VAL A 102 6.70 -1.21 -0.73
CA VAL A 102 8.09 -0.74 -0.73
C VAL A 102 8.84 -1.47 -1.84
N LEU A 103 9.55 -0.72 -2.67
CA LEU A 103 10.43 -1.26 -3.70
C LEU A 103 11.89 -1.02 -3.32
N PHE A 104 12.71 -2.06 -3.38
CA PHE A 104 14.16 -1.94 -3.26
C PHE A 104 14.78 -1.85 -4.65
N LYS A 105 15.25 -0.67 -5.05
CA LYS A 105 15.86 -0.45 -6.39
C LYS A 105 17.07 0.47 -6.28
N GLY A 106 18.19 0.06 -6.89
CA GLY A 106 19.41 0.87 -6.91
C GLY A 106 19.95 1.22 -5.52
N GLY A 107 19.78 0.32 -4.54
CA GLY A 107 20.17 0.59 -3.15
C GLY A 107 19.30 1.64 -2.46
N LYS A 108 18.07 1.86 -2.92
CA LYS A 108 17.08 2.72 -2.25
C LYS A 108 15.80 1.97 -1.96
N ALA A 109 15.14 2.31 -0.85
CA ALA A 109 13.80 1.89 -0.49
C ALA A 109 12.82 3.01 -0.85
N VAL A 110 11.93 2.74 -1.81
CA VAL A 110 10.93 3.71 -2.27
C VAL A 110 9.53 3.24 -1.86
N GLY A 111 8.78 4.09 -1.17
CA GLY A 111 7.42 3.81 -0.71
C GLY A 111 6.35 4.20 -1.73
N TYR A 112 5.33 3.36 -1.85
CA TYR A 112 4.16 3.55 -2.71
C TYR A 112 2.89 3.18 -1.95
N ASN A 113 1.76 3.69 -2.44
CA ASN A 113 0.44 3.31 -1.98
C ASN A 113 -0.40 2.80 -3.16
N THR A 114 -0.60 1.48 -3.21
CA THR A 114 -1.38 0.82 -4.26
C THR A 114 -2.86 0.64 -3.90
N ASP A 115 -3.28 0.97 -2.68
CA ASP A 115 -4.70 0.90 -2.28
C ASP A 115 -5.50 1.96 -3.04
N ALA A 116 -4.97 3.19 -3.16
CA ALA A 116 -5.61 4.29 -3.88
C ALA A 116 -5.70 4.00 -5.39
N SER A 117 -4.60 3.60 -6.01
CA SER A 117 -4.58 3.27 -7.45
C SER A 117 -5.41 2.01 -7.76
N GLY A 118 -5.40 1.01 -6.88
CA GLY A 118 -6.25 -0.17 -6.98
C GLY A 118 -7.74 0.18 -6.93
N PHE A 119 -8.14 1.04 -5.98
CA PHE A 119 -9.51 1.53 -5.92
C PHE A 119 -9.89 2.32 -7.17
N ALA A 120 -9.08 3.30 -7.58
CA ALA A 120 -9.34 4.10 -8.79
C ALA A 120 -9.56 3.21 -10.02
N ARG A 121 -8.68 2.22 -10.22
CA ARG A 121 -8.79 1.29 -11.36
C ARG A 121 -10.07 0.45 -11.29
N SER A 122 -10.40 -0.06 -10.10
CA SER A 122 -11.63 -0.82 -9.89
C SER A 122 -12.87 0.04 -10.14
N ALA A 123 -12.89 1.27 -9.62
CA ALA A 123 -13.99 2.21 -9.77
C ALA A 123 -14.20 2.63 -11.23
N MET A 124 -13.13 2.94 -11.98
CA MET A 124 -13.26 3.31 -13.40
C MET A 124 -13.87 2.20 -14.25
N GLY A 125 -13.57 0.93 -13.94
CA GLY A 125 -14.15 -0.21 -14.66
C GLY A 125 -15.55 -0.60 -14.15
N GLY A 126 -15.71 -0.69 -12.83
CA GLY A 126 -16.92 -1.20 -12.18
C GLY A 126 -18.05 -0.17 -12.02
N LEU A 127 -17.72 1.12 -12.06
CA LEU A 127 -18.68 2.24 -11.95
C LEU A 127 -18.74 3.05 -13.25
N ALA A 128 -18.45 2.42 -14.40
CA ALA A 128 -18.52 3.09 -15.69
C ALA A 128 -19.92 3.72 -15.91
N GLY A 129 -19.96 5.03 -16.14
CA GLY A 129 -21.20 5.80 -16.31
C GLY A 129 -21.88 6.25 -15.00
N ALA A 130 -21.33 5.93 -13.83
CA ALA A 130 -21.82 6.47 -12.58
C ALA A 130 -21.60 8.00 -12.51
N ARG A 131 -22.58 8.71 -11.93
CA ARG A 131 -22.45 10.14 -11.65
C ARG A 131 -21.60 10.34 -10.40
N LEU A 132 -20.51 11.07 -10.54
CA LEU A 132 -19.57 11.37 -9.44
C LEU A 132 -19.67 12.82 -8.95
N ASP A 133 -20.75 13.53 -9.29
CA ASP A 133 -20.98 14.92 -8.88
C ASP A 133 -20.92 15.10 -7.35
N ARG A 134 -21.43 14.10 -6.60
CA ARG A 134 -21.46 14.08 -5.15
C ARG A 134 -21.36 12.64 -4.64
N VAL A 135 -20.36 12.36 -3.81
CA VAL A 135 -20.10 11.04 -3.22
C VAL A 135 -20.04 11.17 -1.70
N VAL A 136 -20.67 10.24 -0.98
CA VAL A 136 -20.55 10.11 0.48
C VAL A 136 -19.63 8.93 0.77
N LEU A 137 -18.57 9.18 1.55
CA LEU A 137 -17.63 8.17 2.02
C LEU A 137 -17.81 7.96 3.53
N LEU A 138 -18.07 6.72 3.93
CA LEU A 138 -18.16 6.34 5.34
C LEU A 138 -16.82 5.72 5.78
N GLY A 139 -16.10 6.44 6.64
CA GLY A 139 -14.81 6.07 7.21
C GLY A 139 -13.67 6.99 6.73
N ALA A 140 -12.94 7.54 7.69
CA ALA A 140 -11.77 8.41 7.51
C ALA A 140 -10.46 7.73 8.00
N GLY A 141 -10.45 6.40 8.11
CA GLY A 141 -9.25 5.61 8.37
C GLY A 141 -8.34 5.52 7.13
N GLY A 142 -7.23 4.78 7.22
CA GLY A 142 -6.23 4.69 6.13
C GLY A 142 -6.80 4.23 4.78
N ALA A 143 -7.76 3.30 4.77
CA ALA A 143 -8.46 2.92 3.55
C ALA A 143 -9.40 4.02 3.03
N GLY A 144 -10.11 4.71 3.94
CA GLY A 144 -10.96 5.85 3.60
C GLY A 144 -10.16 6.99 2.96
N ALA A 145 -8.99 7.30 3.51
CA ALA A 145 -8.08 8.29 2.93
C ALA A 145 -7.67 7.94 1.48
N ALA A 146 -7.26 6.69 1.26
CA ALA A 146 -6.89 6.20 -0.08
C ALA A 146 -8.08 6.27 -1.06
N VAL A 147 -9.29 5.92 -0.61
CA VAL A 147 -10.52 5.98 -1.43
C VAL A 147 -10.92 7.41 -1.74
N ALA A 148 -10.90 8.32 -0.75
CA ALA A 148 -11.23 9.73 -0.95
C ALA A 148 -10.30 10.38 -1.99
N HIS A 149 -8.99 10.18 -1.84
CA HIS A 149 -8.00 10.64 -2.81
C HIS A 149 -8.25 10.07 -4.21
N ALA A 150 -8.52 8.77 -4.31
CA ALA A 150 -8.81 8.10 -5.57
C ALA A 150 -10.10 8.63 -6.23
N LEU A 151 -11.17 8.88 -5.47
CA LEU A 151 -12.43 9.44 -5.97
C LEU A 151 -12.23 10.83 -6.57
N LEU A 152 -11.48 11.71 -5.88
CA LEU A 152 -11.14 13.03 -6.39
C LEU A 152 -10.31 12.92 -7.68
N GLY A 153 -9.31 12.02 -7.70
CA GLY A 153 -8.46 11.78 -8.86
C GLY A 153 -9.19 11.26 -10.10
N ILE A 154 -10.31 10.54 -9.94
CA ILE A 154 -11.15 10.07 -11.06
C ILE A 154 -12.29 11.04 -11.41
N GLY A 155 -12.31 12.25 -10.83
CA GLY A 155 -13.22 13.33 -11.20
C GLY A 155 -14.49 13.46 -10.34
N ALA A 156 -14.49 12.96 -9.11
CA ALA A 156 -15.57 13.27 -8.18
C ALA A 156 -15.61 14.77 -7.86
N GLY A 157 -16.78 15.40 -8.03
CA GLY A 157 -16.93 16.85 -7.84
C GLY A 157 -16.94 17.27 -6.36
N HIS A 158 -17.48 16.40 -5.49
CA HIS A 158 -17.49 16.61 -4.05
C HIS A 158 -17.52 15.26 -3.32
N VAL A 159 -16.59 15.07 -2.37
CA VAL A 159 -16.53 13.88 -1.52
C VAL A 159 -16.82 14.31 -0.08
N GLN A 160 -17.96 13.89 0.46
CA GLN A 160 -18.32 14.09 1.85
C GLN A 160 -17.87 12.90 2.69
N VAL A 161 -16.91 13.12 3.59
CA VAL A 161 -16.39 12.08 4.48
C VAL A 161 -17.11 12.11 5.82
N LEU A 162 -17.58 10.95 6.28
CA LEU A 162 -18.20 10.78 7.59
C LEU A 162 -17.44 9.71 8.38
N ASP A 163 -17.15 9.97 9.66
CA ASP A 163 -16.54 9.01 10.57
C ASP A 163 -17.20 9.17 11.95
N LEU A 164 -17.13 8.13 12.79
CA LEU A 164 -17.58 8.22 14.19
C LEU A 164 -16.71 9.19 14.98
N ASP A 165 -15.43 9.32 14.60
CA ASP A 165 -14.48 10.29 15.10
C ASP A 165 -14.41 11.49 14.13
N ALA A 166 -15.15 12.55 14.45
CA ALA A 166 -15.26 13.74 13.60
C ALA A 166 -13.90 14.36 13.27
N ASP A 167 -12.93 14.29 14.19
CA ASP A 167 -11.61 14.87 13.98
C ASP A 167 -10.85 14.13 12.87
N ARG A 168 -11.08 12.82 12.68
CA ARG A 168 -10.49 12.08 11.55
C ARG A 168 -11.03 12.57 10.22
N SER A 169 -12.34 12.76 10.12
CA SER A 169 -12.95 13.25 8.89
C SER A 169 -12.50 14.67 8.54
N ALA A 170 -12.35 15.56 9.54
CA ALA A 170 -11.84 16.91 9.34
C ALA A 170 -10.38 16.90 8.88
N ARG A 171 -9.50 16.17 9.58
CA ARG A 171 -8.08 16.05 9.17
C ARG A 171 -7.91 15.47 7.77
N LEU A 172 -8.74 14.50 7.38
CA LEU A 172 -8.68 13.96 6.03
C LEU A 172 -9.13 14.98 4.99
N ALA A 173 -10.19 15.76 5.28
CA ALA A 173 -10.65 16.81 4.38
C ALA A 173 -9.60 17.93 4.20
N ASP A 174 -8.85 18.29 5.25
CA ASP A 174 -7.78 19.30 5.16
C ASP A 174 -6.54 18.81 4.39
N ALA A 175 -6.36 17.50 4.26
CA ALA A 175 -5.20 16.87 3.63
C ALA A 175 -5.37 16.57 2.13
N LEU A 176 -6.57 16.75 1.57
CA LEU A 176 -6.93 16.43 0.19
C LEU A 176 -7.28 17.68 -0.62
#